data_AF-A0A1H0MIB6-F1
#
_entry.id   AF-A0A1H0MIB6-F1
#
_cell.length_a   1.000
_cell.length_b   1.000
_cell.length_c   1.000
_cell.angle_alpha   90.00
_cell.angle_beta   90.00
_cell.angle_gamma   90.00
#
_symmetry.space_group_name_H-M   'P 1'
#
loop_
_entity.id
_entity.type
_entity.pdbx_description
1 polymer ?
#
loop_
_entity_poly.entity_id
_entity_poly.type
_entity_poly.pdbx_seq_one_letter_code
_entity_poly.pdbx_strand_id
1 'polypeptide(L)'
;MRQLYNTTELIGIKDKNITLTKVFQCETHIEIAATLDYTALKCCHCQGKQIKYDFQKPSKIPFIEIGGIPSLIRLKKREFQCKD
;
A
#
# COMPACT_ATOMS: atom_id res chain seq x y z
N MET A 1 -15.87 -1.01 14.97
CA MET A 1 -14.82 -0.63 13.98
C MET A 1 -14.74 0.89 13.93
N ARG A 2 -13.57 1.47 14.23
CA ARG A 2 -13.36 2.92 14.22
C ARG A 2 -12.38 3.29 13.10
N GLN A 3 -12.77 4.24 12.25
CA GLN A 3 -11.83 4.80 11.27
C GLN A 3 -10.89 5.78 11.99
N LEU A 4 -9.59 5.60 11.79
CA LEU A 4 -8.56 6.48 12.32
C LEU A 4 -8.09 7.43 11.21
N TYR A 5 -8.20 8.73 11.46
CA TYR A 5 -7.66 9.78 10.58
C TYR A 5 -6.31 10.23 11.18
N ASN A 6 -5.27 10.39 10.34
CA ASN A 6 -3.90 10.80 10.71
C ASN A 6 -3.00 9.70 11.33
N THR A 7 -3.10 8.47 10.82
CA THR A 7 -2.41 7.27 11.37
C THR A 7 -1.04 6.95 10.78
N THR A 8 -0.55 7.74 9.81
CA THR A 8 0.77 7.50 9.18
C THR A 8 1.92 7.51 10.18
N GLU A 9 1.88 8.38 11.20
CA GLU A 9 2.87 8.39 12.28
C GLU A 9 2.73 7.20 13.24
N LEU A 10 1.49 6.77 13.51
CA LEU A 10 1.21 5.68 14.47
C LEU A 10 1.69 4.31 13.98
N ILE A 11 1.71 4.10 12.67
CA ILE A 11 2.07 2.81 12.08
C ILE A 11 3.58 2.71 11.79
N GLY A 12 4.29 3.83 11.74
CA GLY A 12 5.74 3.85 11.56
C GLY A 12 6.22 3.46 10.15
N ILE A 13 5.33 3.42 9.15
CA ILE A 13 5.74 3.22 7.75
C ILE A 13 6.40 4.51 7.25
N LYS A 14 7.71 4.43 6.97
CA LYS A 14 8.54 5.57 6.50
C LYS A 14 8.77 5.59 4.98
N ASP A 15 8.22 4.62 4.25
CA ASP A 15 8.42 4.54 2.81
C ASP A 15 7.62 5.62 2.07
N LYS A 16 8.31 6.42 1.25
CA LYS A 16 7.70 7.54 0.51
C LYS A 16 6.76 7.10 -0.62
N ASN A 17 6.87 5.85 -1.06
CA ASN A 17 6.02 5.28 -2.10
C ASN A 17 4.78 4.60 -1.51
N ILE A 18 4.72 4.40 -0.18
CA ILE A 18 3.57 3.79 0.47
C ILE A 18 2.67 4.89 1.05
N THR A 19 1.46 4.97 0.52
CA THR A 19 0.43 5.89 1.02
C THR A 19 -0.65 5.10 1.75
N LEU A 20 -0.91 5.45 3.00
CA LEU A 20 -2.05 4.91 3.73
C LEU A 20 -3.33 5.58 3.23
N THR A 21 -4.31 4.79 2.84
CA THR A 21 -5.60 5.28 2.35
C THR A 21 -6.67 5.24 3.43
N LYS A 22 -6.71 4.16 4.23
CA LYS A 22 -7.66 3.98 5.33
C LYS A 22 -7.02 3.15 6.43
N VAL A 23 -7.33 3.47 7.67
CA VAL A 23 -6.96 2.66 8.83
C VAL A 23 -8.20 2.45 9.69
N PHE A 24 -8.50 1.21 10.00
CA PHE A 24 -9.62 0.78 10.80
C PHE A 24 -9.11 0.05 12.02
N GLN A 25 -9.52 0.52 13.20
CA GLN A 25 -9.29 -0.19 14.44
C GLN A 25 -10.48 -1.11 14.70
N CYS A 26 -10.22 -2.41 14.75
CA CYS A 26 -11.11 -3.43 15.28
C CYS A 26 -10.74 -3.71 16.74
N GLU A 27 -11.56 -4.49 17.43
CA GLU A 27 -11.32 -4.83 18.84
C GLU A 27 -10.06 -5.68 19.03
N THR A 28 -9.75 -6.54 18.06
CA THR A 28 -8.65 -7.52 18.14
C THR A 28 -7.45 -7.18 17.27
N HIS A 29 -7.60 -6.29 16.29
CA HIS A 29 -6.55 -5.97 15.32
C HIS A 29 -6.81 -4.64 14.63
N ILE A 30 -5.80 -4.14 13.90
CA ILE A 30 -5.93 -2.96 13.05
C ILE A 30 -5.94 -3.43 11.59
N GLU A 31 -6.92 -2.99 10.79
CA GLU A 31 -6.90 -3.17 9.34
C GLU A 31 -6.41 -1.90 8.66
N ILE A 32 -5.38 -2.03 7.82
CA ILE A 32 -4.75 -0.92 7.13
C ILE A 32 -4.91 -1.14 5.63
N ALA A 33 -5.49 -0.18 4.92
CA ALA A 33 -5.50 -0.14 3.47
C ALA A 33 -4.41 0.83 2.99
N ALA A 34 -3.49 0.34 2.18
CA ALA A 34 -2.37 1.11 1.66
C ALA A 34 -2.21 0.93 0.15
N THR A 35 -1.61 1.91 -0.49
CA THR A 35 -1.20 1.87 -1.90
C THR A 35 0.31 2.02 -2.01
N LEU A 36 0.96 1.17 -2.81
CA LEU A 36 2.36 1.30 -3.17
C LEU A 36 2.47 1.93 -4.56
N ASP A 37 2.75 3.23 -4.59
CA ASP A 37 2.95 4.05 -5.77
C ASP A 37 4.44 4.34 -5.99
N TYR A 38 5.10 3.48 -6.74
CA TYR A 38 6.51 3.61 -7.07
C TYR A 38 6.70 4.06 -8.53
N THR A 39 7.93 4.40 -8.91
CA THR A 39 8.30 4.64 -10.30
C THR A 39 8.68 3.33 -10.98
N ALA A 40 8.19 3.10 -12.20
CA ALA A 40 8.57 1.90 -12.96
C ALA A 40 10.09 1.85 -13.17
N LEU A 41 10.64 0.65 -13.05
CA LEU A 41 11.95 0.35 -13.61
C LEU A 41 11.85 0.38 -15.14
N LYS A 42 12.93 0.74 -15.84
CA LYS A 42 12.93 0.75 -17.31
C LYS A 42 12.63 -0.65 -17.86
N CYS A 43 11.47 -0.82 -18.50
CA CYS A 43 11.15 -2.05 -19.23
C CYS A 43 12.00 -2.17 -20.50
N CYS A 44 12.62 -3.33 -20.70
CA CYS A 44 13.41 -3.64 -21.90
C CYS A 44 12.57 -3.66 -23.18
N HIS A 45 11.29 -4.05 -23.09
CA HIS A 45 10.40 -4.21 -24.25
C HIS A 45 10.01 -2.84 -24.84
N CYS A 46 9.59 -1.90 -24.00
CA CYS A 46 9.16 -0.57 -24.43
C CYS A 46 10.20 0.53 -24.16
N GLN A 47 11.47 0.16 -23.90
CA GLN A 47 12.59 1.09 -23.61
C GLN A 47 12.27 2.14 -22.53
N GLY A 48 11.50 1.75 -21.51
CA GLY A 48 11.08 2.64 -20.43
C GLY A 48 9.90 3.57 -20.76
N LYS A 49 9.21 3.41 -21.90
CA LYS A 49 7.96 4.11 -22.23
C LYS A 49 6.76 3.50 -21.51
N GLN A 50 6.79 3.49 -20.18
CA GLN A 50 5.70 2.96 -19.36
C GLN A 50 4.88 4.09 -18.75
N ILE A 51 3.57 3.91 -18.69
CA ILE A 51 2.65 4.80 -17.97
C ILE A 51 2.13 4.12 -16.71
N LYS A 52 1.85 4.91 -15.67
CA LYS A 52 1.02 4.46 -14.55
C LYS A 52 -0.40 4.27 -15.06
N TYR A 53 -0.96 3.07 -14.89
CA TYR A 53 -2.28 2.73 -15.41
C TYR A 53 -3.30 2.60 -14.27
N ASP A 54 -3.20 1.53 -13.48
CA ASP A 54 -4.15 1.24 -12.41
C ASP A 54 -3.45 0.71 -11.15
N PHE A 55 -4.21 0.12 -10.23
CA PHE A 55 -3.71 -0.56 -9.04
C PHE A 55 -4.20 -2.00 -9.03
N GLN A 56 -3.28 -2.91 -8.72
CA GLN A 56 -3.63 -4.32 -8.55
C GLN A 56 -4.70 -4.52 -7.48
N LYS A 57 -5.37 -5.68 -7.58
CA LYS A 57 -6.20 -6.20 -6.50
C LYS A 57 -5.42 -6.18 -5.18
N PRO A 58 -6.07 -5.79 -4.07
CA PRO A 58 -5.39 -5.66 -2.79
C PRO A 58 -4.84 -7.03 -2.35
N SER A 59 -3.54 -7.09 -2.13
CA SER A 59 -2.87 -8.24 -1.54
C SER A 59 -2.93 -8.14 -0.02
N LYS A 60 -3.27 -9.25 0.64
CA LYS A 60 -3.25 -9.33 2.10
C LYS A 60 -1.84 -9.70 2.54
N ILE A 61 -1.20 -8.82 3.29
CA ILE A 61 0.04 -9.11 4.00
C ILE A 61 -0.36 -9.63 5.38
N PRO A 62 0.09 -10.83 5.79
CA PRO A 62 -0.29 -11.43 7.06
C PRO A 62 0.13 -10.58 8.26
N PHE A 63 -0.47 -10.88 9.42
CA PHE A 63 -0.43 -10.05 10.61
C PHE A 63 0.99 -9.67 11.02
N ILE A 64 1.25 -8.36 11.00
CA ILE A 64 2.43 -7.76 11.60
C ILE A 64 2.02 -7.10 12.92
N GLU A 65 2.91 -7.10 13.91
CA GLU A 65 2.66 -6.38 15.15
C GLU A 65 3.09 -4.93 15.00
N ILE A 66 2.15 -3.99 15.17
CA ILE A 66 2.40 -2.55 15.14
C ILE A 66 2.05 -2.02 16.53
N GLY A 67 3.06 -1.61 17.29
CA GLY A 67 2.87 -1.14 18.67
C GLY A 67 2.24 -2.19 19.61
N GLY A 68 2.51 -3.48 19.38
CA GLY A 68 1.94 -4.59 20.15
C GLY A 68 0.50 -4.97 19.76
N ILE A 69 -0.04 -4.40 18.68
CA ILE A 69 -1.38 -4.72 18.17
C ILE A 69 -1.26 -5.50 16.85
N PRO A 70 -1.91 -6.68 16.72
CA PRO A 70 -1.96 -7.40 15.46
C PRO A 70 -2.56 -6.53 14.36
N SER A 71 -1.90 -6.47 13.21
CA SER A 71 -2.30 -5.57 12.14
C SER A 71 -2.31 -6.26 10.79
N LEU A 72 -3.43 -6.16 10.08
CA LEU A 72 -3.63 -6.70 8.74
C LEU A 72 -3.45 -5.58 7.71
N ILE A 73 -2.50 -5.73 6.80
CA ILE A 73 -2.28 -4.76 5.72
C ILE A 73 -2.88 -5.28 4.42
N ARG A 74 -3.76 -4.49 3.81
CA ARG A 74 -4.26 -4.65 2.45
C ARG A 74 -3.52 -3.67 1.55
N LEU A 75 -2.54 -4.18 0.79
CA LEU A 75 -1.70 -3.36 -0.07
C LEU A 75 -2.15 -3.47 -1.53
N LYS A 76 -2.41 -2.33 -2.17
CA LYS A 76 -2.60 -2.24 -3.62
C LYS A 76 -1.32 -1.77 -4.28
N LYS A 77 -0.80 -2.53 -5.24
CA LYS A 77 0.45 -2.22 -5.94
C LYS A 77 0.16 -1.48 -7.24
N ARG A 78 0.95 -0.44 -7.57
CA ARG A 78 0.85 0.28 -8.84
C ARG A 78 1.12 -0.65 -10.02
N GLU A 79 0.27 -0.56 -11.04
CA GLU A 79 0.46 -1.23 -12.33
C GLU A 79 1.00 -0.27 -13.38
N PHE A 80 1.78 -0.84 -14.31
CA PHE A 80 2.37 -0.13 -15.42
C PHE A 80 2.01 -0.82 -16.71
N GLN A 81 1.64 -0.01 -17.69
CA GLN A 81 1.40 -0.45 -19.04
C GLN A 81 2.49 0.11 -19.94
N CYS A 82 3.09 -0.74 -20.77
CA CYS A 82 3.93 -0.25 -21.86
C CYS A 82 3.04 0.48 -22.86
N LYS A 83 3.42 1.69 -23.22
CA LYS A 83 2.94 2.31 -24.45
C LYS A 83 3.84 1.84 -25.60
N ASP A 84 3.21 1.39 -26.67
CA ASP A 84 3.83 1.27 -27.98
C ASP A 84 4.30 2.65 -28.49
#